data_AF-A0A9X3H0I5-F1
#
_entry.id   AF-A0A9X3H0I5-F1
#
_cell.length_a   1.000
_cell.length_b   1.000
_cell.length_c   1.000
_cell.angle_alpha   90.00
_cell.angle_beta   90.00
_cell.angle_gamma   90.00
#
_symmetry.space_group_name_H-M   'P 1'
#
loop_
_entity.id
_entity.type
_entity.pdbx_description
1 polymer ?
#
loop_
_entity_poly.entity_id
_entity_poly.type
_entity_poly.pdbx_seq_one_letter_code
_entity_poly.pdbx_strand_id
1 'polypeptide(L)' 'MADFSLKHYELRTTDEYRAASRATCIDRILAHRQMARRYAEKARKVREAGGAARFRARAISGLRIAKR' A
#
# COMPACT_ATOMS: atom_id res chain seq x y z
N MET A 1 9.23 11.35 -0.69
CA MET A 1 9.76 9.99 -0.96
C MET A 1 8.78 8.86 -0.62
N ALA A 2 7.44 9.06 -0.68
CA ALA A 2 6.46 8.01 -0.34
C ALA A 2 5.88 7.26 -1.58
N ASP A 3 5.84 7.91 -2.74
CA ASP A 3 5.17 7.39 -3.94
C ASP A 3 5.82 6.15 -4.56
N PHE A 4 7.15 6.05 -4.57
CA PHE A 4 7.84 4.87 -5.10
C PHE A 4 7.51 3.59 -4.32
N SER A 5 7.22 3.70 -3.04
CA SER A 5 6.90 2.57 -2.16
C SER A 5 5.50 2.01 -2.42
N LEU A 6 4.51 2.89 -2.63
CA LEU A 6 3.13 2.47 -2.86
C LEU A 6 2.96 1.75 -4.20
N LYS A 7 3.42 2.36 -5.30
CA LYS A 7 3.32 1.79 -6.64
C LYS A 7 4.07 0.47 -6.75
N HIS A 8 5.20 0.34 -6.04
CA HIS A 8 5.93 -0.91 -5.94
C HIS A 8 5.10 -2.02 -5.27
N TYR A 9 4.48 -1.75 -4.12
CA TYR A 9 3.67 -2.75 -3.42
C TYR A 9 2.41 -3.15 -4.19
N GLU A 10 1.76 -2.20 -4.87
CA GLU A 10 0.62 -2.49 -5.73
C GLU A 10 1.01 -3.38 -6.91
N LEU A 11 2.11 -3.06 -7.61
CA LEU A 11 2.61 -3.87 -8.70
C LEU A 11 2.95 -5.30 -8.25
N ARG A 12 3.68 -5.43 -7.13
CA ARG A 12 4.02 -6.74 -6.56
C ARG A 12 2.79 -7.53 -6.13
N THR A 13 1.75 -6.86 -5.61
CA THR A 13 0.48 -7.53 -5.28
C THR A 13 -0.15 -8.15 -6.54
N THR A 14 -0.22 -7.39 -7.63
CA THR A 14 -0.77 -7.86 -8.91
C THR A 14 0.06 -8.99 -9.51
N ASP A 15 1.39 -8.88 -9.48
CA ASP A 15 2.30 -9.89 -10.00
C ASP A 15 2.15 -11.22 -9.25
N GLU A 16 2.07 -11.19 -7.92
CA GLU A 16 1.89 -12.39 -7.10
C GLU A 16 0.52 -13.04 -7.33
N TYR A 17 -0.56 -12.26 -7.49
CA TYR A 17 -1.86 -12.82 -7.88
C TYR A 17 -1.81 -13.44 -9.28
N ARG A 18 -1.12 -12.82 -10.23
CA ARG A 18 -0.95 -13.36 -11.58
C ARG A 18 -0.11 -14.64 -11.58
N ALA A 19 0.92 -14.72 -10.74
CA ALA A 19 1.72 -15.92 -10.53
C ALA A 19 0.88 -17.04 -9.89
N ALA A 20 0.04 -16.71 -8.89
CA ALA A 20 -0.90 -17.66 -8.30
C ALA A 20 -1.89 -18.22 -9.35
N SER A 21 -2.41 -17.41 -10.25
CA SER A 21 -3.31 -17.86 -11.33
C SER A 21 -2.63 -18.74 -12.39
N ARG A 22 -1.30 -18.65 -12.52
CA ARG A 22 -0.51 -19.46 -13.47
C ARG A 22 0.11 -20.71 -12.83
N ALA A 23 0.14 -20.78 -11.51
CA ALA A 23 0.65 -21.93 -10.79
C ALA A 23 -0.37 -23.07 -10.82
N THR A 24 0.13 -24.29 -11.02
CA THR A 24 -0.67 -25.53 -11.01
C THR A 24 -0.57 -26.27 -9.67
N CYS A 25 0.51 -26.03 -8.92
CA CYS A 25 0.73 -26.62 -7.60
C CYS A 25 0.02 -25.81 -6.51
N ILE A 26 -0.82 -26.47 -5.71
CA ILE A 26 -1.61 -25.85 -4.64
C ILE A 26 -0.72 -25.10 -3.64
N ASP A 27 0.40 -25.68 -3.22
CA ASP A 27 1.31 -25.04 -2.27
C ASP A 27 1.89 -23.73 -2.83
N ARG A 28 2.24 -23.71 -4.12
CA ARG A 28 2.71 -22.50 -4.81
C ARG A 28 1.61 -21.46 -4.93
N ILE A 29 0.38 -21.88 -5.25
CA ILE A 29 -0.79 -20.98 -5.31
C ILE A 29 -1.00 -20.31 -3.94
N LEU A 30 -0.96 -21.09 -2.86
CA LEU A 30 -1.13 -20.58 -1.50
C LEU A 30 0.02 -19.65 -1.09
N ALA A 31 1.26 -19.99 -1.41
CA ALA A 31 2.42 -19.15 -1.16
C ALA A 31 2.31 -17.79 -1.87
N HIS A 32 2.00 -17.79 -3.17
CA HIS A 32 1.81 -16.56 -3.95
C HIS A 32 0.65 -15.72 -3.42
N ARG A 33 -0.48 -16.33 -3.05
CA ARG A 33 -1.62 -15.62 -2.43
C ARG A 33 -1.26 -14.99 -1.08
N GLN A 34 -0.46 -15.68 -0.26
CA GLN A 34 0.03 -15.11 1.00
C GLN A 34 0.98 -13.93 0.76
N MET A 35 1.88 -14.04 -0.21
CA MET A 35 2.76 -12.92 -0.59
C MET A 35 1.97 -11.72 -1.11
N ALA A 36 0.98 -11.94 -1.98
CA ALA A 36 0.10 -10.90 -2.49
C ALA A 36 -0.62 -10.14 -1.36
N ARG A 37 -1.15 -10.88 -0.36
CA ARG A 37 -1.79 -10.27 0.83
C ARG A 37 -0.82 -9.39 1.61
N ARG A 38 0.43 -9.84 1.83
CA ARG A 38 1.45 -9.05 2.54
C ARG A 38 1.77 -7.75 1.80
N TYR A 39 1.88 -7.79 0.47
CA TYR A 39 2.12 -6.57 -0.31
C TYR A 39 0.90 -5.62 -0.29
N ALA A 40 -0.31 -6.16 -0.36
CA ALA A 40 -1.54 -5.37 -0.25
C ALA A 40 -1.64 -4.64 1.11
N GLU A 41 -1.28 -5.31 2.21
CA GLU A 41 -1.23 -4.68 3.53
C GLU A 41 -0.18 -3.58 3.61
N LYS A 42 1.00 -3.78 3.03
CA LYS A 42 2.03 -2.73 2.95
C LYS A 42 1.54 -1.53 2.15
N ALA A 43 0.88 -1.74 1.01
CA ALA A 43 0.25 -0.68 0.24
C ALA A 43 -0.79 0.08 1.06
N ARG A 44 -1.64 -0.65 1.81
CA ARG A 44 -2.64 -0.04 2.71
C ARG A 44 -1.98 0.85 3.77
N LYS A 45 -0.93 0.36 4.45
CA LYS A 45 -0.19 1.13 5.45
C LYS A 45 0.45 2.39 4.87
N VAL A 46 0.99 2.32 3.65
CA VAL A 46 1.56 3.51 2.97
C VAL A 46 0.47 4.52 2.64
N ARG A 47 -0.71 4.07 2.18
CA ARG A 47 -1.87 4.95 1.94
C ARG A 47 -2.38 5.59 3.24
N GLU A 48 -2.48 4.81 4.32
CA GLU A 48 -2.86 5.29 5.66
C GLU A 48 -1.86 6.33 6.18
N ALA A 49 -0.55 6.07 6.06
CA ALA A 49 0.50 7.01 6.47
C ALA A 49 0.47 8.31 5.64
N GLY A 50 0.29 8.20 4.32
CA GLY A 50 0.13 9.37 3.45
C GLY A 50 -1.14 10.17 3.74
N GLY A 51 -2.25 9.48 4.04
CA GLY A 51 -3.50 10.09 4.48
C GLY A 51 -3.35 10.81 5.82
N ALA A 52 -2.77 10.16 6.83
CA ALA A 52 -2.50 10.74 8.14
C ALA A 52 -1.56 11.96 8.06
N ALA A 53 -0.54 11.90 7.20
CA ALA A 53 0.34 13.04 6.93
C ALA A 53 -0.42 14.22 6.32
N ARG A 54 -1.36 13.96 5.39
CA ARG A 54 -2.23 15.00 4.80
C ARG A 54 -3.18 15.61 5.83
N PHE A 55 -3.77 14.81 6.72
CA PHE A 55 -4.63 15.32 7.79
C PHE A 55 -3.83 16.17 8.81
N ARG A 56 -2.63 15.73 9.20
CA ARG A 56 -1.75 16.52 10.07
C ARG A 56 -1.29 17.83 9.43
N ALA A 57 -0.90 17.79 8.15
CA ALA A 57 -0.54 19.00 7.40
C ALA A 57 -1.71 19.99 7.31
N ARG A 58 -2.93 19.49 7.09
CA ARG A 58 -4.16 20.32 7.04
C ARG A 58 -4.54 20.92 8.40
N ALA A 59 -4.29 20.20 9.50
CA ALA A 59 -4.50 20.73 10.85
C ALA A 59 -3.53 21.89 11.15
N ILE A 60 -2.26 21.78 10.72
CA ILE A 60 -1.25 22.84 10.91
C ILE A 60 -1.56 24.08 10.06
N SER A 61 -2.01 23.91 8.82
CA SER A 61 -2.39 25.05 7.96
C SER A 61 -3.70 25.70 8.39
N GLY A 62 -4.68 24.96 8.89
CA GLY A 62 -5.90 25.51 9.50
C GLY A 62 -5.62 26.34 10.76
N LEU A 63 -4.69 25.90 11.62
CA LEU A 63 -4.28 26.64 12.81
C LEU A 63 -3.58 27.97 12.48
N ARG A 64 -2.88 28.03 11.33
CA ARG A 64 -2.13 29.21 10.90
C ARG A 64 -3.02 30.28 10.26
N ILE A 65 -4.16 29.88 9.68
CA ILE A 65 -5.17 30.81 9.14
C ILE A 65 -5.98 31.45 10.27
N ALA A 66 -6.25 30.72 11.36
CA ALA A 66 -7.03 31.23 12.50
C ALA A 66 -6.28 32.25 13.38
N LYS A 67 -5.00 32.56 13.09
CA LYS A 67 -4.18 33.53 13.82
C LYS A 67 -3.87 34.81 13.01
N ARG A 68 -4.60 35.07 11.93
CA ARG A 68 -4.39 36.25 11.08
C ARG A 68 -5.59 37.18 11.10
#